data_AF-A0A1M5KRX1-F1
#
_entry.id   AF-A0A1M5KRX1-F1
#
_cell.length_a   1.000
_cell.length_b   1.000
_cell.length_c   1.000
_cell.angle_alpha   90.00
_cell.angle_beta   90.00
_cell.angle_gamma   90.00
#
_symmetry.space_group_name_H-M   'P 1'
#
loop_
_entity.id
_entity.type
_entity.pdbx_description
1 polymer ?
#
loop_
_entity_poly.entity_id
_entity_poly.type
_entity_poly.pdbx_seq_one_letter_code
_entity_poly.pdbx_strand_id
1 'polypeptide(L)'
;MKGCILIISIVCCVKSFGQISIKPLNQLPTLREQYIQEDTFLLQTRLNYLLNTRAGDTTCRNAVKRAQIRARDTIDFVIDFGMGSPRLRYEKELAALCRKQGLTYQLELASCIYIEGQTDGCYKDYMDFLLREKYGRDFKIGLHHKADSLFLINAANDTIISWDCDKEPTCIGKEVDTAEGIYLSIALPVQDNREEWKSQDGKPSFALYHPFIDIRFVIDKKGNVSNFHLSDFIPARKENEVYKERLFELAKREIKKNYSKWHPGEINGVPLNTFYFLRVQFKHGT
;
A
#
# COMPACT_ATOMS: atom_id res chain seq x y z
N MET A 1 -2.97 -25.01 -15.39
CA MET A 1 -1.79 -24.14 -15.21
C MET A 1 -1.00 -24.65 -14.02
N LYS A 2 0.33 -24.65 -14.07
CA LYS A 2 1.17 -25.15 -12.95
C LYS A 2 0.99 -24.22 -11.75
N GLY A 3 0.54 -24.78 -10.62
CA GLY A 3 0.33 -24.07 -9.37
C GLY A 3 1.65 -23.56 -8.79
N CYS A 4 1.66 -22.28 -8.41
CA CYS A 4 2.69 -21.73 -7.53
C CYS A 4 2.31 -22.02 -6.09
N ILE A 5 3.09 -22.90 -5.46
CA ILE A 5 3.15 -23.03 -4.02
C ILE A 5 3.80 -21.75 -3.50
N LEU A 6 3.07 -21.03 -2.65
CA LEU A 6 3.54 -19.83 -1.97
C LEU A 6 4.61 -20.22 -0.94
N ILE A 7 5.87 -20.27 -1.37
CA ILE A 7 7.01 -20.33 -0.45
C ILE A 7 7.34 -18.88 -0.12
N ILE A 8 7.06 -18.49 1.12
CA ILE A 8 7.52 -17.24 1.73
C ILE A 8 9.04 -17.20 1.57
N SER A 9 9.53 -16.37 0.67
CA SER A 9 10.95 -16.15 0.47
C SER A 9 11.46 -15.32 1.63
N ILE A 10 12.00 -16.02 2.63
CA ILE A 10 12.96 -15.45 3.58
C ILE A 10 14.15 -15.00 2.74
N VAL A 11 14.38 -13.70 2.68
CA VAL A 11 15.57 -13.11 2.05
C VAL A 11 16.78 -13.52 2.88
N CYS A 12 17.40 -14.64 2.49
CA CYS A 12 18.71 -15.07 2.95
C CYS A 12 19.76 -14.12 2.34
N CYS A 13 20.16 -13.11 3.11
CA CYS A 13 21.36 -12.32 2.83
C CYS A 13 22.55 -12.95 3.58
N VAL A 14 23.33 -13.78 2.88
CA VAL A 14 24.59 -14.41 3.34
C VAL A 14 25.41 -14.64 2.06
N LYS A 15 26.63 -14.16 1.80
CA LYS A 15 27.76 -13.64 2.60
C LYS A 15 28.69 -12.86 1.63
N SER A 16 29.28 -11.75 2.10
CA SER A 16 30.73 -11.56 1.99
C SER A 16 31.21 -11.08 3.36
N PHE A 17 32.29 -11.68 3.85
CA PHE A 17 32.71 -11.61 5.25
C PHE A 17 33.17 -10.21 5.65
N GLY A 18 32.45 -9.61 6.59
CA GLY A 18 32.83 -8.47 7.43
C GLY A 18 31.93 -8.50 8.67
N GLN A 19 32.48 -8.19 9.84
CA GLN A 19 31.83 -8.35 11.16
C GLN A 19 30.34 -7.96 11.15
N ILE A 20 29.46 -8.93 11.42
CA ILE A 20 28.03 -8.70 11.54
C ILE A 20 27.77 -8.08 12.91
N SER A 21 27.61 -6.76 12.95
CA SER A 21 27.00 -6.06 14.08
C SER A 21 25.51 -6.38 14.07
N ILE A 22 25.07 -7.26 14.98
CA ILE A 22 23.65 -7.57 15.15
C ILE A 22 22.99 -6.33 15.78
N LYS A 23 22.28 -5.53 14.97
CA LYS A 23 21.45 -4.44 15.47
C LYS A 23 20.14 -5.01 16.03
N PRO A 24 19.63 -4.50 17.16
CA PRO A 24 18.36 -4.94 17.73
C PRO A 24 17.20 -4.73 16.75
N LEU A 25 16.17 -5.57 16.84
CA LEU A 25 15.00 -5.62 15.92
C LEU A 25 14.33 -4.24 15.70
N ASN A 26 14.44 -3.34 16.68
CA ASN A 26 13.89 -1.98 16.66
C ASN A 26 14.74 -0.97 15.86
N GLN A 27 15.83 -1.42 15.22
CA GLN A 27 16.71 -0.63 14.35
C GLN A 27 16.73 -1.13 12.90
N LEU A 28 15.84 -2.07 12.56
CA LEU A 28 15.65 -2.46 11.16
C LEU A 28 14.93 -1.32 10.44
N PRO A 29 15.43 -0.87 9.28
CA PRO A 29 14.73 0.12 8.48
C PRO A 29 13.35 -0.42 8.12
N THR A 30 12.32 0.44 8.25
CA THR A 30 10.97 0.17 7.77
C THR A 30 10.99 -0.23 6.29
N LEU A 31 9.98 -0.93 5.77
CA LEU A 31 9.88 -1.24 4.32
C LEU A 31 10.04 0.01 3.45
N ARG A 32 9.59 1.16 3.95
CA ARG A 32 9.79 2.48 3.34
C ARG A 32 11.24 2.92 3.34
N GLU A 33 11.94 2.82 4.48
CA GLU A 33 13.36 3.16 4.55
C GLU A 33 14.22 2.20 3.73
N GLN A 34 13.82 0.92 3.66
CA GLN A 34 14.42 -0.06 2.75
C GLN A 34 14.23 0.36 1.30
N TYR A 35 13.02 0.71 0.88
CA TYR A 35 12.73 1.23 -0.45
C TYR A 35 13.58 2.46 -0.79
N ILE A 36 13.65 3.45 0.12
CA ILE A 36 14.45 4.67 -0.06
C ILE A 36 15.97 4.35 -0.13
N GLN A 37 16.45 3.39 0.65
CA GLN A 37 17.86 3.00 0.70
C GLN A 37 18.28 2.14 -0.50
N GLU A 38 17.46 1.18 -0.92
CA GLU A 38 17.69 0.34 -2.11
C GLU A 38 17.82 1.21 -3.36
N ASP A 39 17.00 2.25 -3.48
CA ASP A 39 17.05 3.25 -4.54
C ASP A 39 18.41 3.95 -4.64
N THR A 40 19.08 4.14 -3.50
CA THR A 40 20.28 4.96 -3.40
C THR A 40 21.56 4.13 -3.41
N PHE A 41 21.52 2.87 -2.96
CA PHE A 41 22.72 2.05 -2.76
C PHE A 41 23.12 1.22 -3.99
N LEU A 42 22.15 0.73 -4.77
CA LEU A 42 22.44 -0.07 -5.97
C LEU A 42 22.74 0.78 -7.23
N LEU A 43 22.55 2.10 -7.14
CA LEU A 43 22.65 3.02 -8.28
C LEU A 43 24.01 2.94 -8.98
N GLN A 44 25.12 2.76 -8.25
CA GLN A 44 26.45 2.67 -8.87
C GLN A 44 26.61 1.42 -9.74
N THR A 45 26.08 0.29 -9.29
CA THR A 45 26.10 -0.97 -10.04
C THR A 45 25.18 -0.89 -11.27
N ARG A 46 24.00 -0.28 -11.12
CA ARG A 46 23.06 -0.06 -12.22
C ARG A 46 23.61 0.93 -13.25
N LEU A 47 24.33 1.96 -12.82
CA LEU A 47 24.96 2.93 -13.71
C LEU A 47 25.96 2.32 -14.67
N ASN A 48 26.79 1.39 -14.20
CA ASN A 48 27.73 0.68 -15.06
C ASN A 48 27.00 -0.08 -16.18
N TYR A 49 25.80 -0.60 -15.90
CA TYR A 49 24.93 -1.23 -16.89
C TYR A 49 24.27 -0.22 -17.84
N LEU A 50 23.79 0.92 -17.33
CA LEU A 50 23.21 1.98 -18.17
C LEU A 50 24.20 2.54 -19.20
N LEU A 51 25.48 2.66 -18.82
CA LEU A 51 26.53 3.14 -19.71
C LEU A 51 26.99 2.09 -20.73
N ASN A 52 26.76 0.80 -20.44
CA ASN A 52 27.21 -0.33 -21.26
C ASN A 52 26.06 -1.30 -21.54
N THR A 53 24.87 -0.77 -21.87
CA THR A 53 23.68 -1.59 -22.05
C THR A 53 23.88 -2.56 -23.21
N ARG A 54 23.46 -3.82 -23.02
CA ARG A 54 23.60 -4.86 -24.05
C ARG A 54 22.87 -4.45 -25.33
N ALA A 55 23.45 -4.76 -26.48
CA ALA A 55 22.89 -4.35 -27.78
C ALA A 55 21.44 -4.84 -27.99
N GLY A 56 21.10 -6.04 -27.50
CA GLY A 56 19.77 -6.66 -27.60
C GLY A 56 18.77 -6.25 -26.51
N ASP A 57 19.18 -5.49 -25.49
CA ASP A 57 18.27 -4.98 -24.45
C ASP A 57 17.61 -3.69 -24.95
N THR A 58 16.58 -3.86 -25.76
CA THR A 58 15.87 -2.76 -26.41
C THR A 58 15.04 -1.96 -25.42
N THR A 59 14.48 -2.62 -24.39
CA THR A 59 13.73 -1.97 -23.30
C THR A 59 14.58 -0.93 -22.59
N CYS A 60 15.74 -1.33 -22.07
CA CYS A 60 16.61 -0.43 -21.32
C CYS A 60 17.18 0.69 -22.20
N ARG A 61 17.65 0.35 -23.41
CA ARG A 61 18.21 1.35 -24.34
C ARG A 61 17.19 2.42 -24.74
N ASN A 62 15.95 2.02 -25.01
CA ASN A 62 14.88 2.96 -25.31
C ASN A 62 14.55 3.82 -24.09
N ALA A 63 14.50 3.24 -22.90
CA ALA A 63 14.29 3.95 -21.65
C ALA A 63 15.37 5.02 -21.40
N VAL A 64 16.66 4.68 -21.53
CA VAL A 64 17.78 5.62 -21.40
C VAL A 64 17.70 6.73 -22.44
N LYS A 65 17.42 6.40 -23.71
CA LYS A 65 17.28 7.41 -24.78
C LYS A 65 16.14 8.41 -24.48
N ARG A 66 14.99 7.92 -23.98
CA ARG A 66 13.90 8.80 -23.53
C ARG A 66 14.34 9.70 -22.38
N ALA A 67 15.05 9.14 -21.39
CA ALA A 67 15.53 9.90 -20.25
C ALA A 67 16.53 11.00 -20.66
N GLN A 68 17.44 10.70 -21.58
CA GLN A 68 18.39 11.67 -22.15
C GLN A 68 17.70 12.82 -22.90
N ILE A 69 16.65 12.53 -23.66
CA ILE A 69 15.87 13.58 -24.34
C ILE A 69 15.19 14.47 -23.32
N ARG A 70 14.52 13.87 -22.32
CA ARG A 70 13.81 14.58 -21.26
C ARG A 70 14.73 15.47 -20.42
N ALA A 71 15.92 14.97 -20.09
CA ALA A 71 16.94 15.66 -19.30
C ALA A 71 17.45 16.97 -19.92
N ARG A 72 17.14 17.25 -21.20
CA ARG A 72 17.43 18.54 -21.84
C ARG A 72 16.55 19.66 -21.29
N ASP A 73 15.34 19.34 -20.87
CA ASP A 73 14.34 20.32 -20.41
C ASP A 73 14.25 20.34 -18.88
N THR A 74 14.22 19.16 -18.25
CA THR A 74 14.09 19.01 -16.79
C THR A 74 14.54 17.63 -16.34
N ILE A 75 14.86 17.52 -15.05
CA ILE A 75 15.16 16.24 -14.41
C ILE A 75 13.88 15.77 -13.71
N ASP A 76 13.46 14.55 -14.02
CA ASP A 76 12.31 13.95 -13.36
C ASP A 76 12.74 13.30 -12.03
N PHE A 77 11.93 13.49 -11.00
CA PHE A 77 11.97 12.71 -9.76
C PHE A 77 11.02 11.54 -9.90
N VAL A 78 11.58 10.35 -10.14
CA VAL A 78 10.80 9.17 -10.50
C VAL A 78 10.62 8.25 -9.29
N ILE A 79 9.37 7.82 -9.08
CA ILE A 79 8.98 6.80 -8.10
C ILE A 79 8.44 5.58 -8.84
N ASP A 80 8.94 4.39 -8.48
CA ASP A 80 8.41 3.14 -8.99
C ASP A 80 7.06 2.83 -8.35
N PHE A 81 6.04 2.69 -9.18
CA PHE A 81 4.69 2.31 -8.79
C PHE A 81 4.35 0.96 -9.43
N GLY A 82 3.67 0.07 -8.70
CA GLY A 82 3.38 -1.27 -9.18
C GLY A 82 2.81 -2.17 -8.10
N MET A 83 2.54 -3.41 -8.46
CA MET A 83 2.05 -4.41 -7.51
C MET A 83 3.15 -4.71 -6.48
N GLY A 84 2.92 -4.33 -5.22
CA GLY A 84 3.89 -4.47 -4.13
C GLY A 84 4.76 -3.25 -3.86
N SER A 85 4.70 -2.20 -4.70
CA SER A 85 5.37 -0.92 -4.39
C SER A 85 4.65 -0.24 -3.22
N PRO A 86 5.40 0.34 -2.25
CA PRO A 86 4.77 1.07 -1.15
C PRO A 86 4.02 2.28 -1.69
N ARG A 87 2.73 2.43 -1.33
CA ARG A 87 2.03 3.69 -1.55
C ARG A 87 2.66 4.77 -0.68
N LEU A 88 3.07 5.88 -1.28
CA LEU A 88 3.64 6.99 -0.54
C LEU A 88 2.51 7.89 -0.02
N ARG A 89 2.16 7.77 1.26
CA ARG A 89 1.15 8.65 1.90
C ARG A 89 1.37 10.15 1.68
N TYR A 90 2.64 10.55 1.53
CA TYR A 90 3.10 11.93 1.34
C TYR A 90 3.39 12.29 -0.12
N GLU A 91 2.89 11.52 -1.09
CA GLU A 91 3.11 11.74 -2.53
C GLU A 91 2.80 13.19 -2.95
N LYS A 92 1.72 13.77 -2.42
CA LYS A 92 1.32 15.16 -2.71
C LYS A 92 2.38 16.16 -2.23
N GLU A 93 2.87 16.02 -1.01
CA GLU A 93 3.93 16.85 -0.44
C GLU A 93 5.23 16.68 -1.22
N LEU A 94 5.57 15.44 -1.60
CA LEU A 94 6.75 15.13 -2.40
C LEU A 94 6.70 15.79 -3.78
N ALA A 95 5.59 15.64 -4.50
CA ALA A 95 5.39 16.28 -5.79
C ALA A 95 5.44 17.82 -5.71
N ALA A 96 4.91 18.40 -4.63
CA ALA A 96 5.02 19.83 -4.37
C ALA A 96 6.47 20.28 -4.09
N LEU A 97 7.24 19.49 -3.34
CA LEU A 97 8.66 19.75 -3.09
C LEU A 97 9.50 19.62 -4.38
N CYS A 98 9.25 18.61 -5.21
CA CYS A 98 9.90 18.46 -6.52
C CYS A 98 9.71 19.71 -7.39
N ARG A 99 8.46 20.19 -7.52
CA ARG A 99 8.16 21.41 -8.30
C ARG A 99 8.91 22.64 -7.79
N LYS A 100 9.03 22.81 -6.47
CA LYS A 100 9.80 23.91 -5.87
C LYS A 100 11.30 23.86 -6.19
N GLN A 101 11.83 22.67 -6.50
CA GLN A 101 13.23 22.46 -6.88
C GLN A 101 13.45 22.49 -8.41
N GLY A 102 12.41 22.81 -9.19
CA GLY A 102 12.46 22.78 -10.66
C GLY A 102 12.48 21.36 -11.24
N LEU A 103 12.05 20.37 -10.47
CA LEU A 103 11.94 18.97 -10.87
C LEU A 103 10.50 18.63 -11.25
N THR A 104 10.33 17.62 -12.10
CA THR A 104 9.00 17.05 -12.38
C THR A 104 8.83 15.74 -11.62
N TYR A 105 7.74 15.59 -10.86
CA TYR A 105 7.42 14.32 -10.22
C TYR A 105 6.79 13.36 -11.24
N GLN A 106 7.28 12.12 -11.31
CA GLN A 106 6.80 11.09 -12.23
C GLN A 106 6.62 9.75 -11.51
N LEU A 107 5.60 9.00 -11.94
CA LEU A 107 5.43 7.60 -11.57
C LEU A 107 5.87 6.73 -12.74
N GLU A 108 6.74 5.76 -12.49
CA GLU A 108 7.11 4.73 -13.47
C GLU A 108 6.47 3.40 -13.05
N LEU A 109 5.72 2.77 -13.97
CA LEU A 109 5.11 1.48 -13.69
C LEU A 109 6.18 0.38 -13.73
N ALA A 110 6.44 -0.25 -12.59
CA ALA A 110 7.30 -1.42 -12.53
C ALA A 110 6.61 -2.63 -13.18
N SER A 111 7.24 -3.21 -14.20
CA SER A 111 6.75 -4.44 -14.85
C SER A 111 6.88 -5.62 -13.89
N CYS A 112 5.81 -6.42 -13.78
CA CYS A 112 5.86 -7.71 -13.10
C CYS A 112 6.23 -8.88 -14.03
N ILE A 113 6.52 -8.58 -15.31
CA ILE A 113 6.84 -9.57 -16.33
C ILE A 113 8.34 -9.56 -16.56
N TYR A 114 9.00 -10.67 -16.23
CA TYR A 114 10.40 -10.88 -16.58
C TYR A 114 10.51 -11.36 -18.04
N ILE A 115 11.23 -10.60 -18.86
CA ILE A 115 11.58 -10.98 -20.23
C ILE A 115 13.10 -11.16 -20.29
N GLU A 116 13.53 -12.38 -20.63
CA GLU A 116 14.96 -12.70 -20.68
C GLU A 116 15.73 -11.74 -21.60
N GLY A 117 16.81 -11.17 -21.07
CA GLY A 117 17.66 -10.23 -21.80
C GLY A 117 17.12 -8.81 -21.92
N GLN A 118 15.96 -8.48 -21.34
CA GLN A 118 15.47 -7.12 -21.23
C GLN A 118 15.56 -6.63 -19.78
N THR A 119 15.82 -5.33 -19.58
CA THR A 119 15.91 -4.71 -18.25
C THR A 119 14.94 -3.54 -18.13
N ASP A 120 14.06 -3.61 -17.13
CA ASP A 120 13.14 -2.53 -16.75
C ASP A 120 13.78 -1.58 -15.71
N GLY A 121 13.17 -0.40 -15.50
CA GLY A 121 13.63 0.60 -14.51
C GLY A 121 14.79 1.50 -14.98
N CYS A 122 15.33 1.28 -16.18
CA CYS A 122 16.47 2.04 -16.69
C CYS A 122 16.21 3.55 -16.89
N TYR A 123 14.95 3.98 -17.06
CA TYR A 123 14.62 5.41 -17.16
C TYR A 123 14.82 6.08 -15.80
N LYS A 124 14.19 5.53 -14.76
CA LYS A 124 14.35 5.99 -13.39
C LYS A 124 15.81 5.96 -12.94
N ASP A 125 16.54 4.86 -13.15
CA ASP A 125 17.94 4.77 -12.74
C ASP A 125 18.80 5.87 -13.40
N TYR A 126 18.53 6.21 -14.67
CA TYR A 126 19.22 7.30 -15.36
C TYR A 126 18.86 8.68 -14.76
N MET A 127 17.58 8.93 -14.44
CA MET A 127 17.15 10.16 -13.79
C MET A 127 17.73 10.30 -12.37
N ASP A 128 17.76 9.21 -11.62
CA ASP A 128 18.33 9.16 -10.27
C ASP A 128 19.83 9.45 -10.27
N PHE A 129 20.55 9.00 -11.31
CA PHE A 129 21.93 9.43 -11.54
C PHE A 129 22.06 10.92 -11.75
N LEU A 130 21.24 11.53 -12.62
CA LEU A 130 21.28 12.98 -12.84
C LEU A 130 20.94 13.76 -11.56
N LEU A 131 19.96 13.27 -10.77
CA LEU A 131 19.64 13.86 -9.48
C LEU A 131 20.82 13.79 -8.51
N ARG A 132 21.50 12.64 -8.45
CA ARG A 132 22.68 12.44 -7.61
C ARG A 132 23.84 13.35 -8.01
N GLU A 133 24.13 13.47 -9.31
CA GLU A 133 25.21 14.33 -9.80
C GLU A 133 24.93 15.81 -9.50
N LYS A 134 23.66 16.23 -9.63
CA LYS A 134 23.28 17.64 -9.44
C LYS A 134 23.11 18.04 -7.97
N TYR A 135 22.51 17.17 -7.15
CA TYR A 135 22.08 17.52 -5.78
C TYR A 135 22.76 16.70 -4.68
N GLY A 136 23.58 15.71 -5.04
CA GLY A 136 24.26 14.82 -4.10
C GLY A 136 23.48 13.53 -3.80
N ARG A 137 24.19 12.57 -3.21
CA ARG A 137 23.72 11.20 -2.95
C ARG A 137 22.43 11.14 -2.13
N ASP A 138 22.32 11.98 -1.10
CA ASP A 138 21.24 11.89 -0.12
C ASP A 138 20.03 12.77 -0.48
N PHE A 139 20.01 13.36 -1.68
CA PHE A 139 18.97 14.29 -2.10
C PHE A 139 17.56 13.67 -2.05
N LYS A 140 17.36 12.49 -2.66
CA LYS A 140 16.05 11.81 -2.65
C LYS A 140 15.61 11.48 -1.23
N ILE A 141 16.54 10.95 -0.41
CA ILE A 141 16.29 10.61 1.00
C ILE A 141 15.80 11.85 1.77
N GLY A 142 16.53 12.96 1.65
CA GLY A 142 16.14 14.22 2.28
C GLY A 142 14.78 14.73 1.82
N LEU A 143 14.46 14.60 0.52
CA LEU A 143 13.16 15.02 -0.02
C LEU A 143 12.01 14.15 0.50
N HIS A 144 12.20 12.84 0.59
CA HIS A 144 11.23 11.91 1.18
C HIS A 144 10.98 12.20 2.66
N HIS A 145 12.04 12.44 3.45
CA HIS A 145 11.90 12.76 4.87
C HIS A 145 11.15 14.08 5.08
N LYS A 146 11.48 15.09 4.27
CA LYS A 146 10.80 16.38 4.31
C LYS A 146 9.33 16.28 3.90
N ALA A 147 9.02 15.52 2.85
CA ALA A 147 7.65 15.30 2.40
C ALA A 147 6.79 14.64 3.49
N ASP A 148 7.32 13.58 4.12
CA ASP A 148 6.60 12.87 5.18
C ASP A 148 6.42 13.69 6.45
N SER A 149 7.42 14.51 6.81
CA SER A 149 7.28 15.46 7.92
C SER A 149 6.17 16.49 7.64
N LEU A 150 6.08 16.99 6.41
CA LEU A 150 5.01 17.90 6.00
C LEU A 150 3.64 17.20 6.02
N PHE A 151 3.58 15.95 5.56
CA PHE A 151 2.37 15.14 5.63
C PHE A 151 1.90 14.99 7.08
N LEU A 152 2.79 14.65 8.01
CA LEU A 152 2.45 14.51 9.43
C LEU A 152 1.90 15.82 10.02
N ILE A 153 2.49 16.97 9.68
CA ILE A 153 2.00 18.29 10.10
C ILE A 153 0.57 18.53 9.60
N ASN A 154 0.29 18.18 8.34
CA ASN A 154 -1.04 18.31 7.75
C ASN A 154 -2.04 17.34 8.41
N ALA A 155 -1.63 16.08 8.56
CA ALA A 155 -2.44 15.01 9.15
C ALA A 155 -2.78 15.26 10.62
N ALA A 156 -1.94 16.01 11.35
CA ALA A 156 -2.19 16.32 12.76
C ALA A 156 -3.52 17.06 12.99
N ASN A 157 -4.03 17.80 11.99
CA ASN A 157 -5.27 18.56 12.08
C ASN A 157 -6.37 18.01 11.16
N ASP A 158 -6.16 16.86 10.54
CA ASP A 158 -7.10 16.25 9.59
C ASP A 158 -7.46 14.82 10.03
N THR A 159 -8.25 14.13 9.21
CA THR A 159 -8.50 12.70 9.31
C THR A 159 -7.90 12.01 8.09
N ILE A 160 -6.92 11.14 8.31
CA ILE A 160 -6.24 10.40 7.23
C ILE A 160 -6.81 9.01 7.07
N ILE A 161 -6.42 8.26 6.04
CA ILE A 161 -6.84 6.87 5.93
C ILE A 161 -5.97 6.00 6.84
N SER A 162 -6.57 5.04 7.52
CA SER A 162 -5.91 4.14 8.47
C SER A 162 -4.67 3.42 7.89
N TRP A 163 -4.73 2.97 6.63
CA TRP A 163 -3.61 2.31 5.96
C TRP A 163 -2.42 3.23 5.63
N ASP A 164 -2.54 4.55 5.84
CA ASP A 164 -1.42 5.48 5.73
C ASP A 164 -0.59 5.57 7.03
N CYS A 165 -1.06 4.96 8.12
CA CYS A 165 -0.35 4.93 9.40
C CYS A 165 0.82 3.94 9.41
N ASP A 166 1.86 4.23 10.20
CA ASP A 166 2.94 3.25 10.47
C ASP A 166 2.43 2.10 11.34
N LYS A 167 1.45 2.39 12.20
CA LYS A 167 0.64 1.41 12.92
C LYS A 167 -0.83 1.70 12.69
N GLU A 168 -1.54 0.75 12.11
CA GLU A 168 -2.97 0.86 11.89
C GLU A 168 -3.77 0.80 13.21
N PRO A 169 -4.96 1.41 13.27
CA PRO A 169 -5.83 1.28 14.43
C PRO A 169 -6.20 -0.18 14.71
N THR A 170 -6.21 -0.57 15.98
CA THR A 170 -6.59 -1.93 16.41
C THR A 170 -7.69 -1.90 17.46
N CYS A 171 -8.69 -2.76 17.33
CA CYS A 171 -9.82 -2.79 18.27
C CYS A 171 -9.38 -3.34 19.64
N ILE A 172 -9.87 -2.73 20.72
CA ILE A 172 -9.54 -3.16 22.08
C ILE A 172 -10.55 -4.22 22.54
N GLY A 173 -10.06 -5.35 23.05
CA GLY A 173 -10.88 -6.38 23.70
C GLY A 173 -11.69 -7.27 22.75
N LYS A 174 -11.64 -7.02 21.44
CA LYS A 174 -12.17 -7.90 20.40
C LYS A 174 -11.24 -7.92 19.21
N GLU A 175 -11.05 -9.10 18.66
CA GLU A 175 -10.33 -9.28 17.42
C GLU A 175 -11.24 -8.86 16.25
N VAL A 176 -10.64 -8.18 15.28
CA VAL A 176 -11.27 -7.84 14.00
C VAL A 176 -10.39 -8.47 12.94
N ASP A 177 -10.96 -9.38 12.15
CA ASP A 177 -10.23 -9.96 11.03
C ASP A 177 -10.02 -8.87 9.98
N THR A 178 -8.78 -8.59 9.61
CA THR A 178 -8.46 -7.52 8.66
C THR A 178 -8.87 -7.85 7.23
N ALA A 179 -9.02 -9.14 6.88
CA ALA A 179 -9.46 -9.60 5.57
C ALA A 179 -10.99 -9.77 5.49
N GLU A 180 -11.60 -10.30 6.55
CA GLU A 180 -13.02 -10.66 6.57
C GLU A 180 -13.91 -9.65 7.32
N GLY A 181 -13.33 -8.85 8.21
CA GLY A 181 -14.06 -7.90 9.06
C GLY A 181 -14.76 -8.58 10.24
N ILE A 182 -16.04 -8.27 10.46
CA ILE A 182 -16.85 -8.88 11.52
C ILE A 182 -18.11 -9.54 10.96
N TYR A 183 -18.59 -10.57 11.67
CA TYR A 183 -19.80 -11.30 11.32
C TYR A 183 -20.95 -10.98 12.27
N LEU A 184 -22.14 -10.75 11.71
CA LEU A 184 -23.37 -10.59 12.47
C LEU A 184 -24.44 -11.58 12.03
N SER A 185 -24.90 -12.40 12.97
CA SER A 185 -26.13 -13.17 12.82
C SER A 185 -27.33 -12.25 12.97
N ILE A 186 -28.23 -12.25 11.99
CA ILE A 186 -29.39 -11.37 11.95
C ILE A 186 -30.69 -12.16 11.75
N ALA A 187 -31.74 -11.70 12.43
CA ALA A 187 -33.11 -12.18 12.24
C ALA A 187 -33.82 -11.42 11.10
N LEU A 188 -33.13 -11.27 9.96
CA LEU A 188 -33.72 -10.81 8.71
C LEU A 188 -33.70 -11.95 7.71
N PRO A 189 -34.69 -12.05 6.80
CA PRO A 189 -34.70 -13.06 5.75
C PRO A 189 -33.75 -12.64 4.60
N VAL A 190 -32.50 -12.34 4.96
CA VAL A 190 -31.42 -12.12 3.99
C VAL A 190 -31.08 -13.45 3.33
N GLN A 191 -30.87 -13.40 2.02
CA GLN A 191 -30.54 -14.60 1.24
C GLN A 191 -29.05 -14.63 0.94
N ASP A 192 -28.42 -15.78 1.16
CA ASP A 192 -27.05 -16.03 0.73
C ASP A 192 -27.01 -16.40 -0.76
N ASN A 193 -25.92 -16.07 -1.45
CA ASN A 193 -25.66 -16.53 -2.81
C ASN A 193 -24.63 -17.66 -2.79
N ARG A 194 -24.95 -18.79 -3.43
CA ARG A 194 -24.02 -19.92 -3.55
C ARG A 194 -23.64 -20.06 -5.01
N GLU A 195 -22.38 -19.78 -5.32
CA GLU A 195 -21.84 -19.97 -6.67
C GLU A 195 -21.04 -21.25 -6.70
N GLU A 196 -21.27 -22.07 -7.73
CA GLU A 196 -20.56 -23.31 -7.96
C GLU A 196 -19.73 -23.21 -9.24
N TRP A 197 -18.54 -23.81 -9.23
CA TRP A 197 -17.71 -23.97 -10.41
C TRP A 197 -16.89 -25.24 -10.33
N LYS A 198 -16.23 -25.61 -11.43
CA LYS A 198 -15.18 -26.64 -11.42
C LYS A 198 -13.83 -25.96 -11.39
N SER A 199 -12.99 -26.34 -10.44
CA SER A 199 -11.60 -25.88 -10.37
C SER A 199 -10.79 -26.44 -11.55
N GLN A 200 -9.55 -25.97 -11.73
CA GLN A 200 -8.71 -26.39 -12.87
C GLN A 200 -8.40 -27.89 -12.91
N ASP A 201 -8.51 -28.60 -11.79
CA ASP A 201 -8.34 -30.07 -11.70
C ASP A 201 -9.67 -30.84 -11.85
N GLY A 202 -10.75 -30.14 -12.20
CA GLY A 202 -12.08 -30.71 -12.45
C GLY A 202 -12.91 -30.95 -11.18
N LYS A 203 -12.41 -30.64 -9.98
CA LYS A 203 -13.16 -30.83 -8.74
C LYS A 203 -14.26 -29.78 -8.60
N PRO A 204 -15.46 -30.18 -8.12
CA PRO A 204 -16.50 -29.23 -7.76
C PRO A 204 -15.99 -28.31 -6.65
N SER A 205 -16.28 -27.03 -6.78
CA SER A 205 -15.92 -25.97 -5.84
C SER A 205 -17.11 -25.03 -5.72
N PHE A 206 -17.27 -24.40 -4.56
CA PHE A 206 -18.31 -23.41 -4.36
C PHE A 206 -17.85 -22.30 -3.44
N ALA A 207 -18.47 -21.13 -3.58
CA ALA A 207 -18.36 -20.01 -2.65
C ALA A 207 -19.75 -19.64 -2.15
N LEU A 208 -19.83 -19.36 -0.85
CA LEU A 208 -21.02 -18.80 -0.24
C LEU A 208 -20.76 -17.31 0.00
N TYR A 209 -21.54 -16.47 -0.67
CA TYR A 209 -21.48 -15.02 -0.53
C TYR A 209 -22.64 -14.56 0.34
N HIS A 210 -22.27 -13.96 1.46
CA HIS A 210 -23.19 -13.27 2.35
C HIS A 210 -23.35 -11.82 1.91
N PRO A 211 -24.52 -11.19 2.11
CA PRO A 211 -24.61 -9.75 2.04
C PRO A 211 -23.62 -9.14 3.03
N PHE A 212 -22.90 -8.11 2.59
CA PHE A 212 -21.99 -7.37 3.47
C PHE A 212 -22.04 -5.88 3.18
N ILE A 213 -21.69 -5.12 4.21
CA ILE A 213 -21.51 -3.67 4.12
C ILE A 213 -20.09 -3.32 4.49
N ASP A 214 -19.47 -2.43 3.72
CA ASP A 214 -18.25 -1.76 4.14
C ASP A 214 -18.63 -0.41 4.76
N ILE A 215 -18.33 -0.27 6.05
CA ILE A 215 -18.59 0.94 6.84
C ILE A 215 -17.29 1.69 7.03
N ARG A 216 -17.29 2.97 6.67
CA ARG A 216 -16.23 3.90 7.04
C ARG A 216 -16.64 4.67 8.29
N PHE A 217 -15.76 4.76 9.27
CA PHE A 217 -15.95 5.60 10.45
C PHE A 217 -14.63 6.24 10.88
N VAL A 218 -14.71 7.27 11.72
CA VAL A 218 -13.54 7.94 12.28
C VAL A 218 -13.17 7.29 13.59
N ILE A 219 -11.90 6.91 13.73
CA ILE A 219 -11.26 6.63 15.02
C ILE A 219 -10.45 7.86 15.38
N ASP A 220 -10.81 8.53 16.48
CA ASP A 220 -10.09 9.72 16.93
C ASP A 220 -8.76 9.37 17.62
N LYS A 221 -7.94 10.40 17.89
CA LYS A 221 -6.65 10.25 18.63
C LYS A 221 -6.78 9.61 20.02
N LYS A 222 -7.98 9.52 20.56
CA LYS A 222 -8.30 8.90 21.87
C LYS A 222 -8.90 7.50 21.71
N GLY A 223 -9.01 6.98 20.49
CA GLY A 223 -9.56 5.67 20.21
C GLY A 223 -11.09 5.59 20.19
N ASN A 224 -11.80 6.72 20.11
CA ASN A 224 -13.26 6.72 20.03
C ASN A 224 -13.75 6.65 18.58
N VAL A 225 -14.82 5.89 18.36
CA VAL A 225 -15.47 5.78 17.05
C VAL A 225 -16.57 6.82 16.84
N SER A 226 -16.60 7.46 15.68
CA SER A 226 -17.61 8.46 15.31
C SER A 226 -17.80 8.54 13.78
N ASN A 227 -18.71 9.41 13.31
CA ASN A 227 -18.88 9.75 11.88
C ASN A 227 -18.97 8.53 10.94
N PHE A 228 -19.97 7.69 11.19
CA PHE A 228 -20.23 6.49 10.40
C PHE A 228 -20.83 6.83 9.04
N HIS A 229 -20.29 6.22 7.99
CA HIS A 229 -20.74 6.36 6.61
C HIS A 229 -20.77 4.99 5.93
N LEU A 230 -21.82 4.77 5.15
CA LEU A 230 -21.89 3.63 4.24
C LEU A 230 -20.91 3.86 3.08
N SER A 231 -19.90 3.00 2.93
CA SER A 231 -18.94 3.08 1.82
C SER A 231 -19.33 2.18 0.67
N ASP A 232 -19.70 0.94 0.96
CA ASP A 232 -20.20 0.01 -0.04
C ASP A 232 -21.24 -0.93 0.56
N PHE A 233 -22.11 -1.46 -0.31
CA PHE A 233 -23.06 -2.50 0.05
C PHE A 233 -23.14 -3.52 -1.08
N ILE A 234 -22.72 -4.75 -0.76
CA ILE A 234 -22.86 -5.87 -1.67
C ILE A 234 -24.01 -6.72 -1.15
N PRO A 235 -25.16 -6.75 -1.84
CA PRO A 235 -26.35 -7.41 -1.33
C PRO A 235 -26.24 -8.95 -1.45
N ALA A 236 -25.23 -9.49 -2.14
CA ALA A 236 -25.08 -10.88 -2.58
C ALA A 236 -26.19 -11.38 -3.53
N ARG A 237 -27.45 -10.98 -3.30
CA ARG A 237 -28.61 -11.14 -4.18
C ARG A 237 -29.42 -9.85 -4.23
N LYS A 238 -30.02 -9.55 -5.39
CA LYS A 238 -30.76 -8.29 -5.61
C LYS A 238 -31.90 -8.06 -4.61
N GLU A 239 -32.54 -9.14 -4.13
CA GLU A 239 -33.62 -9.11 -3.15
C GLU A 239 -33.19 -8.50 -1.81
N ASN A 240 -31.91 -8.58 -1.46
CA ASN A 240 -31.40 -8.04 -0.20
C ASN A 240 -31.25 -6.51 -0.22
N GLU A 241 -31.36 -5.85 -1.39
CA GLU A 241 -31.29 -4.39 -1.51
C GLU A 241 -32.27 -3.65 -0.61
N VAL A 242 -33.45 -4.25 -0.38
CA VAL A 242 -34.47 -3.68 0.50
C VAL A 242 -34.03 -3.57 1.97
N TYR A 243 -33.00 -4.30 2.38
CA TYR A 243 -32.50 -4.30 3.77
C TYR A 243 -31.32 -3.36 4.00
N LYS A 244 -30.77 -2.72 2.96
CA LYS A 244 -29.55 -1.90 3.00
C LYS A 244 -29.48 -0.95 4.20
N GLU A 245 -30.47 -0.07 4.37
CA GLU A 245 -30.49 0.91 5.45
C GLU A 245 -30.61 0.27 6.84
N ARG A 246 -31.41 -0.81 6.95
CA ARG A 246 -31.58 -1.53 8.21
C ARG A 246 -30.30 -2.25 8.62
N LEU A 247 -29.60 -2.87 7.66
CA LEU A 247 -28.30 -3.52 7.86
C LEU A 247 -27.22 -2.51 8.27
N PHE A 248 -27.20 -1.34 7.63
CA PHE A 248 -26.26 -0.27 7.98
C PHE A 248 -26.47 0.20 9.43
N GLU A 249 -27.71 0.48 9.84
CA GLU A 249 -28.00 0.89 11.22
C GLU A 249 -27.75 -0.21 12.25
N LEU A 250 -27.95 -1.48 11.89
CA LEU A 250 -27.59 -2.63 12.74
C LEU A 250 -26.08 -2.69 12.95
N ALA A 251 -25.30 -2.64 11.88
CA ALA A 251 -23.85 -2.69 11.93
C ALA A 251 -23.25 -1.50 12.70
N LYS A 252 -23.75 -0.28 12.47
CA LYS A 252 -23.35 0.91 13.24
C LYS A 252 -23.64 0.75 14.74
N ARG A 253 -24.80 0.19 15.10
CA ARG A 253 -25.17 -0.05 16.51
C ARG A 253 -24.26 -1.10 17.14
N GLU A 254 -23.95 -2.15 16.41
CA GLU A 254 -23.01 -3.18 16.84
C GLU A 254 -21.62 -2.61 17.09
N ILE A 255 -21.06 -1.85 16.14
CA ILE A 255 -19.74 -1.23 16.28
C ILE A 255 -19.71 -0.31 17.51
N LYS A 256 -20.73 0.54 17.68
CA LYS A 256 -20.84 1.42 18.85
C LYS A 256 -20.96 0.68 20.19
N LYS A 257 -21.52 -0.53 20.20
CA LYS A 257 -21.71 -1.30 21.43
C LYS A 257 -20.47 -2.12 21.77
N ASN A 258 -19.93 -2.81 20.77
CA ASN A 258 -18.99 -3.91 20.97
C ASN A 258 -17.58 -3.63 20.45
N TYR A 259 -17.40 -2.59 19.63
CA TYR A 259 -16.13 -2.21 19.00
C TYR A 259 -15.92 -0.69 19.12
N SER A 260 -16.26 -0.11 20.28
CA SER A 260 -16.31 1.34 20.46
C SER A 260 -14.98 1.98 20.86
N LYS A 261 -13.98 1.15 21.19
CA LYS A 261 -12.67 1.55 21.69
C LYS A 261 -11.55 0.88 20.90
N TRP A 262 -10.61 1.69 20.45
CA TRP A 262 -9.50 1.29 19.58
C TRP A 262 -8.20 1.88 20.09
N HIS A 263 -7.07 1.22 19.84
CA HIS A 263 -5.80 1.92 19.77
C HIS A 263 -5.82 2.78 18.49
N PRO A 264 -5.51 4.08 18.57
CA PRO A 264 -5.53 4.96 17.41
C PRO A 264 -4.42 4.59 16.43
N GLY A 265 -4.57 5.01 15.18
CA GLY A 265 -3.50 4.90 14.19
C GLY A 265 -2.37 5.87 14.54
N GLU A 266 -1.12 5.45 14.28
CA GLU A 266 0.07 6.22 14.62
C GLU A 266 0.99 6.43 13.41
N ILE A 267 1.58 7.62 13.30
CA ILE A 267 2.74 7.89 12.44
C ILE A 267 3.86 8.43 13.32
N ASN A 268 5.04 7.81 13.26
CA ASN A 268 6.17 8.13 14.14
C ASN A 268 5.79 8.22 15.64
N GLY A 269 4.88 7.35 16.09
CA GLY A 269 4.36 7.33 17.46
C GLY A 269 3.40 8.48 17.82
N VAL A 270 3.02 9.32 16.85
CA VAL A 270 2.02 10.38 17.04
C VAL A 270 0.64 9.82 16.69
N PRO A 271 -0.32 9.81 17.63
CA PRO A 271 -1.68 9.35 17.35
C PRO A 271 -2.43 10.35 16.47
N LEU A 272 -3.16 9.83 15.48
CA LEU A 272 -3.91 10.61 14.49
C LEU A 272 -5.39 10.22 14.46
N ASN A 273 -6.22 11.11 13.90
CA ASN A 273 -7.58 10.73 13.53
C ASN A 273 -7.52 9.95 12.22
N THR A 274 -8.21 8.82 12.15
CA THR A 274 -8.19 7.97 10.95
C THR A 274 -9.59 7.59 10.49
N PHE A 275 -9.81 7.59 9.19
CA PHE A 275 -10.87 6.84 8.55
C PHE A 275 -10.50 5.36 8.56
N TYR A 276 -11.32 4.57 9.24
CA TYR A 276 -11.21 3.13 9.27
C TYR A 276 -12.35 2.52 8.46
N PHE A 277 -12.03 1.52 7.64
CA PHE A 277 -13.00 0.78 6.85
C PHE A 277 -13.18 -0.60 7.48
N LEU A 278 -14.41 -0.92 7.88
CA LEU A 278 -14.76 -2.21 8.45
C LEU A 278 -15.83 -2.88 7.61
N ARG A 279 -15.53 -4.09 7.15
CA ARG A 279 -16.51 -4.98 6.55
C ARG A 279 -17.37 -5.63 7.64
N VAL A 280 -18.68 -5.60 7.44
CA VAL A 280 -19.65 -6.29 8.28
C VAL A 280 -20.43 -7.25 7.41
N GLN A 281 -20.23 -8.55 7.63
CA GLN A 281 -20.90 -9.62 6.92
C GLN A 281 -22.13 -10.08 7.68
N PHE A 282 -23.26 -10.24 6.99
CA PHE A 282 -24.51 -10.61 7.61
C PHE A 282 -24.88 -12.04 7.27
N LYS A 283 -25.03 -12.86 8.30
CA LYS A 283 -25.46 -14.25 8.20
C LYS A 283 -26.87 -14.38 8.72
N HIS A 284 -27.68 -15.25 8.11
CA HIS A 284 -28.95 -15.61 8.72
C HIS A 284 -28.69 -16.27 10.09
N GLY A 285 -29.28 -15.72 11.15
CA GLY A 285 -29.19 -16.31 12.48
C GLY A 285 -30.11 -17.53 12.58
N THR A 286 -29.59 -18.68 12.98
CA THR A 286 -30.37 -19.83 13.44
C THR A 286 -30.93 -19.59 14.83
#